data_AF-A0A932TV03-F1
#
_entry.id   AF-A0A932TV03-F1
#
_cell.length_a   1.000
_cell.length_b   1.000
_cell.length_c   1.000
_cell.angle_alpha   90.00
_cell.angle_beta   90.00
_cell.angle_gamma   90.00
#
_symmetry.space_group_name_H-M   'P 1'
#
loop_
_entity.id
_entity.type
_entity.pdbx_description
1 polymer ?
#
loop_
_entity_poly.entity_id
_entity_poly.type
_entity_poly.pdbx_seq_one_letter_code
_entity_poly.pdbx_strand_id
1 'polypeptide(L)'
;MAGLLGMFGGSRSLRPEVKAAIQSRHGLNDKAFAELKVVESSSKFAGRPVTYFRIFKPAEAVARGLQVKNFADLNEAPALVIYEGHEEMDTRLVSLKGPDRPTAQP
;
A
#
# COMPACT_ATOMS: atom_id res chain seq x y z
N MET A 1 -9.62 29.71 4.62
CA MET A 1 -8.83 30.05 3.42
C MET A 1 -8.47 28.76 2.72
N ALA A 2 -8.90 28.62 1.46
CA ALA A 2 -8.56 27.61 0.44
C ALA A 2 -8.77 26.12 0.81
N GLY A 3 -9.88 25.55 0.30
CA GLY A 3 -10.07 24.12 0.20
C GLY A 3 -9.15 23.49 -0.85
N LEU A 4 -8.81 22.22 -0.65
CA LEU A 4 -8.34 21.36 -1.73
C LEU A 4 -9.22 20.12 -1.74
N LEU A 5 -9.85 19.92 -2.90
CA LEU A 5 -10.77 18.85 -3.25
C LEU A 5 -10.28 17.49 -2.76
N GLY A 6 -11.16 16.81 -2.03
CA GLY A 6 -11.12 15.36 -1.90
C GLY A 6 -11.28 14.72 -3.28
N MET A 7 -10.17 14.27 -3.87
CA MET A 7 -10.22 13.26 -4.92
C MET A 7 -10.32 11.90 -4.25
N PHE A 8 -11.55 11.41 -4.14
CA PHE A 8 -11.97 10.03 -3.93
C PHE A 8 -10.82 9.00 -3.92
N GLY A 9 -10.33 8.70 -2.72
CA GLY A 9 -9.47 7.54 -2.48
C GLY A 9 -10.30 6.29 -2.67
N GLY A 10 -10.15 5.65 -3.82
CA GLY A 10 -10.51 4.26 -4.04
C GLY A 10 -9.23 3.43 -4.08
N SER A 11 -9.33 2.14 -3.80
CA SER A 11 -8.20 1.23 -3.93
C SER A 11 -7.68 1.20 -5.38
N ARG A 12 -6.42 1.58 -5.59
CA ARG A 12 -5.78 1.70 -6.92
C ARG A 12 -4.91 0.49 -7.25
N SER A 13 -4.48 0.40 -8.50
CA SER A 13 -3.39 -0.49 -8.88
C SER A 13 -2.05 0.03 -8.32
N LEU A 14 -1.13 -0.88 -8.02
CA LEU A 14 0.18 -0.51 -7.48
C LEU A 14 0.98 0.30 -8.51
N ARG A 15 1.67 1.34 -8.03
CA ARG A 15 2.56 2.18 -8.83
C ARG A 15 3.87 1.43 -9.15
N PRO A 16 4.56 1.75 -10.26
CA PRO A 16 5.75 1.01 -10.72
C PRO A 16 6.86 0.91 -9.68
N GLU A 17 7.16 1.98 -8.95
CA GLU A 17 8.21 2.03 -7.92
C GLU A 17 7.87 1.13 -6.72
N VAL A 18 6.59 1.05 -6.35
CA VAL A 18 6.13 0.15 -5.27
C VAL A 18 6.20 -1.30 -5.73
N LYS A 19 5.81 -1.60 -6.98
CA LYS A 19 5.97 -2.94 -7.57
C LYS A 19 7.44 -3.36 -7.61
N ALA A 20 8.33 -2.48 -8.07
CA ALA A 20 9.77 -2.73 -8.12
C ALA A 20 10.34 -3.00 -6.72
N ALA A 21 9.94 -2.22 -5.72
CA ALA A 21 10.36 -2.44 -4.34
C ALA A 21 9.91 -3.82 -3.79
N ILE A 22 8.65 -4.21 -4.06
CA ILE A 22 8.12 -5.51 -3.62
C ILE A 22 8.78 -6.66 -4.36
N GLN A 23 8.94 -6.55 -5.68
CA GLN A 23 9.60 -7.56 -6.49
C GLN A 23 11.05 -7.78 -6.04
N SER A 24 11.80 -6.69 -5.81
CA SER A 24 13.19 -6.76 -5.34
C SER A 24 13.34 -7.35 -3.94
N ARG A 25 12.41 -7.06 -3.02
CA ARG A 25 12.50 -7.51 -1.61
C ARG A 25 11.84 -8.86 -1.33
N HIS A 26 10.79 -9.20 -2.08
CA HIS A 26 9.91 -10.33 -1.78
C HIS A 26 9.68 -11.28 -2.96
N GLY A 27 10.24 -10.98 -4.15
CA GLY A 27 10.20 -11.90 -5.30
C GLY A 27 8.81 -12.09 -5.94
N LEU A 28 7.87 -11.17 -5.71
CA LEU A 28 6.54 -11.26 -6.33
C LEU A 28 6.60 -11.09 -7.84
N ASN A 29 5.77 -11.86 -8.55
CA ASN A 29 5.62 -11.79 -9.99
C ASN A 29 4.41 -10.96 -10.42
N ASP A 30 4.32 -10.66 -11.72
CA ASP A 30 3.26 -9.83 -12.29
C ASP A 30 1.84 -10.38 -12.07
N LYS A 31 1.70 -11.71 -12.07
CA LYS A 31 0.41 -12.35 -11.79
C LYS A 31 -0.05 -12.04 -10.38
N ALA A 32 0.84 -12.12 -9.39
CA ALA A 32 0.52 -11.77 -8.01
C ALA A 32 0.12 -10.30 -7.87
N PHE A 33 0.78 -9.38 -8.60
CA PHE A 33 0.43 -7.96 -8.57
C PHE A 33 -0.97 -7.64 -9.11
N ALA A 34 -1.52 -8.47 -10.00
CA ALA A 34 -2.86 -8.27 -10.55
C ALA A 34 -3.96 -8.44 -9.48
N GLU A 35 -3.69 -9.23 -8.44
CA GLU A 35 -4.61 -9.49 -7.32
C GLU A 35 -4.51 -8.45 -6.20
N LEU A 36 -3.50 -7.57 -6.25
CA LEU A 36 -3.23 -6.59 -5.20
C LEU A 36 -3.82 -5.23 -5.55
N LYS A 37 -4.29 -4.53 -4.51
CA LYS A 37 -4.67 -3.12 -4.58
C LYS A 37 -3.97 -2.33 -3.49
N VAL A 38 -3.83 -1.03 -3.74
CA VAL A 38 -3.19 -0.08 -2.83
C VAL A 38 -4.18 0.99 -2.40
N VAL A 39 -4.15 1.36 -1.13
CA VAL A 39 -4.76 2.58 -0.61
C VAL A 39 -3.66 3.49 -0.07
N GLU A 40 -3.83 4.79 -0.26
CA GLU A 40 -2.78 5.78 -0.03
C GLU A 40 -3.27 6.89 0.88
N SER A 41 -2.36 7.47 1.64
CA SER A 41 -2.60 8.67 2.45
C SER A 41 -1.40 9.60 2.35
N SER A 42 -1.62 10.79 1.79
CA SER A 42 -0.61 11.84 1.72
C SER A 42 -0.52 12.58 3.05
N SER A 43 0.71 12.79 3.53
CA SER A 43 1.01 13.50 4.76
C SER A 43 2.37 14.19 4.67
N LYS A 44 2.84 14.75 5.78
CA LYS A 44 4.19 15.30 5.93
C LYS A 44 4.89 14.63 7.10
N PHE A 45 6.14 14.22 6.90
CA PHE A 45 7.01 13.70 7.95
C PHE A 45 8.27 14.56 8.02
N ALA A 46 8.53 15.15 9.19
CA ALA A 46 9.64 16.10 9.39
C ALA A 46 9.69 17.22 8.32
N GLY A 47 8.52 17.75 7.94
CA GLY A 47 8.37 18.80 6.93
C GLY A 47 8.40 18.31 5.47
N ARG A 48 8.79 17.06 5.21
CA ARG A 48 8.88 16.48 3.87
C ARG A 48 7.57 15.80 3.46
N PRO A 49 7.09 15.97 2.21
CA PRO A 49 5.91 15.28 1.71
C PRO A 49 6.16 13.77 1.63
N VAL A 50 5.27 13.00 2.25
CA VAL A 50 5.33 11.54 2.30
C VAL A 50 3.97 10.97 1.93
N THR A 51 3.94 9.92 1.11
CA THR A 51 2.72 9.14 0.87
C THR A 51 2.85 7.79 1.52
N TYR A 52 2.03 7.58 2.55
CA TYR A 52 1.85 6.27 3.16
C TYR A 52 0.98 5.42 2.25
N PHE A 53 1.28 4.13 2.18
CA PHE A 53 0.49 3.18 1.41
C PHE A 53 0.32 1.86 2.17
N ARG A 54 -0.82 1.22 1.91
CA ARG A 54 -1.11 -0.14 2.37
C ARG A 54 -1.64 -0.94 1.19
N ILE A 55 -1.14 -2.17 1.08
CA ILE A 55 -1.45 -3.08 0.01
C ILE A 55 -2.20 -4.27 0.59
N PHE A 56 -3.28 -4.65 -0.07
CA PHE A 56 -4.16 -5.73 0.36
C PHE A 56 -4.71 -6.48 -0.85
N LYS A 57 -5.31 -7.64 -0.61
CA LYS A 57 -6.08 -8.40 -1.60
C LYS A 57 -7.56 -8.07 -1.46
N PRO A 58 -8.22 -7.49 -2.48
CA PRO A 58 -9.64 -7.17 -2.40
C PRO A 58 -10.53 -8.39 -2.16
N ALA A 59 -10.19 -9.54 -2.75
CA ALA A 59 -10.95 -10.77 -2.55
C ALA A 59 -10.99 -11.20 -1.07
N GLU A 60 -9.87 -11.05 -0.35
CA GLU A 60 -9.80 -11.36 1.09
C GLU A 60 -10.57 -10.34 1.93
N ALA A 61 -10.56 -9.06 1.54
CA ALA A 61 -11.36 -8.02 2.21
C ALA A 61 -12.87 -8.28 2.04
N VAL A 62 -13.31 -8.58 0.81
CA VAL A 62 -14.71 -8.89 0.49
C VAL A 62 -15.18 -10.15 1.23
N ALA A 63 -14.34 -11.18 1.31
CA ALA A 63 -14.65 -12.41 2.06
C ALA A 63 -14.88 -12.15 3.56
N ARG A 64 -14.32 -11.07 4.11
CA ARG A 64 -14.53 -10.62 5.50
C ARG A 64 -15.64 -9.57 5.64
N GLY A 65 -16.38 -9.29 4.57
CA GLY A 65 -17.43 -8.27 4.56
C GLY A 65 -16.91 -6.83 4.61
N LEU A 66 -15.60 -6.61 4.36
CA LEU A 66 -14.99 -5.29 4.38
C LEU A 66 -14.86 -4.73 2.96
N GLN A 67 -15.39 -3.54 2.74
CA GLN A 67 -15.17 -2.78 1.52
C GLN A 67 -14.10 -1.72 1.74
N VAL A 68 -12.85 -2.02 1.37
CA VAL A 68 -11.72 -1.09 1.52
C VAL A 68 -11.76 -0.03 0.42
N LYS A 69 -12.02 1.22 0.81
CA LYS A 69 -12.03 2.39 -0.06
C LYS A 69 -10.80 3.26 0.19
N ASN A 70 -10.49 3.52 1.45
CA ASN A 70 -9.44 4.45 1.86
C ASN A 70 -8.42 3.80 2.80
N PHE A 71 -7.35 4.54 3.11
CA PHE A 71 -6.25 4.07 3.96
C PHE A 71 -6.69 3.70 5.39
N ALA A 72 -7.66 4.44 5.95
CA ALA A 72 -8.14 4.25 7.31
C ALA A 72 -9.03 3.01 7.47
N ASP A 73 -9.69 2.54 6.41
CA ASP A 73 -10.51 1.32 6.45
C ASP A 73 -9.69 0.07 6.86
N LEU A 74 -8.37 0.09 6.60
CA LEU A 74 -7.46 -0.99 7.01
C LEU A 74 -6.99 -0.88 8.46
N ASN A 75 -7.32 0.21 9.19
CA ASN A 75 -7.02 0.30 10.63
C ASN A 75 -7.86 -0.68 11.46
N GLU A 76 -9.09 -0.97 11.02
CA GLU A 76 -10.00 -1.90 11.70
C GLU A 76 -9.68 -3.36 11.34
N ALA A 77 -8.95 -3.59 10.25
CA ALA A 77 -8.58 -4.92 9.77
C ALA A 77 -7.09 -4.99 9.37
N PRO A 78 -6.14 -4.78 10.31
CA PRO A 78 -4.71 -4.78 10.00
C PRO A 78 -4.22 -6.11 9.43
N ALA A 79 -4.89 -7.21 9.75
CA ALA A 79 -4.58 -8.54 9.20
C ALA A 79 -4.82 -8.68 7.68
N LEU A 80 -5.50 -7.73 7.04
CA LEU A 80 -5.67 -7.67 5.58
C LEU A 80 -4.50 -6.96 4.87
N VAL A 81 -3.64 -6.28 5.62
CA VAL A 81 -2.47 -5.58 5.09
C VAL A 81 -1.38 -6.61 4.81
N ILE A 82 -1.03 -6.75 3.53
CA ILE A 82 0.03 -7.66 3.08
C ILE A 82 1.37 -6.93 3.07
N TYR A 83 1.38 -5.71 2.53
CA TYR A 83 2.52 -4.82 2.57
C TYR A 83 2.07 -3.45 3.01
N GLU A 84 2.92 -2.75 3.76
CA GLU A 84 2.73 -1.34 4.08
C GLU A 84 4.04 -0.59 3.98
N GLY A 85 3.95 0.73 3.85
CA GLY A 85 5.14 1.51 3.67
C GLY A 85 4.84 2.98 3.44
N HIS A 86 5.90 3.69 3.07
CA HIS A 86 5.79 5.06 2.65
C HIS A 86 6.79 5.39 1.56
N GLU A 87 6.42 6.35 0.72
CA GLU A 87 7.31 6.97 -0.25
C GLU A 87 7.59 8.41 0.17
N GLU A 88 8.87 8.77 0.28
CA GLU A 88 9.30 10.17 0.36
C GLU A 88 9.21 10.79 -1.03
N MET A 89 8.34 11.77 -1.24
CA MET A 89 8.04 12.29 -2.59
C MET A 89 9.22 13.03 -3.25
N ASP A 90 10.06 13.67 -2.43
CA ASP A 90 11.21 14.44 -2.94
C ASP A 90 12.34 13.53 -3.44
N THR A 91 12.54 12.38 -2.80
CA THR A 91 13.63 11.44 -3.09
C THR A 91 13.15 10.21 -3.87
N ARG A 92 11.82 10.01 -3.98
CA ARG A 92 11.16 8.78 -4.45
C ARG A 92 11.63 7.53 -3.74
N LEU A 93 12.11 7.68 -2.49
CA LEU A 93 12.57 6.56 -1.70
C LEU A 93 11.36 5.81 -1.14
N VAL A 94 11.23 4.54 -1.52
CA VAL A 94 10.18 3.65 -1.02
C VAL A 94 10.72 2.85 0.17
N SER A 95 10.13 3.11 1.34
CA SER A 95 10.27 2.26 2.52
C SER A 95 9.13 1.26 2.54
N LEU A 96 9.45 -0.04 2.49
CA LEU A 96 8.49 -1.13 2.46
C LEU A 96 8.70 -2.04 3.68
N LYS A 97 7.62 -2.26 4.42
CA LYS A 97 7.48 -3.32 5.40
C LYS A 97 6.57 -4.40 4.80
N GLY A 98 7.15 -5.57 4.55
CA GLY A 98 6.41 -6.74 4.12
C GLY A 98 6.02 -7.63 5.30
N PRO A 99 5.40 -8.80 5.02
CA PRO A 99 5.19 -9.78 6.07
C PRO A 99 6.56 -10.14 6.65
N ASP A 100 6.66 -10.16 7.98
CA ASP A 100 7.84 -10.63 8.70
C ASP A 100 8.02 -12.14 8.43
N ARG A 101 8.55 -12.48 7.25
CA ARG A 101 9.03 -13.82 6.95
C ARG A 101 10.06 -13.77 5.82
N PRO A 102 11.33 -14.12 6.10
CA PRO A 102 12.17 -14.66 5.05
C PRO A 102 11.60 -16.05 4.73
N THR A 103 10.86 -16.18 3.63
CA THR A 103 10.60 -17.51 3.06
C THR A 103 11.87 -18.00 2.38
N ALA A 104 12.84 -18.39 3.21
CA ALA A 104 13.63 -19.56 2.85
C ALA A 104 12.66 -20.74 2.87
N GLN A 105 12.43 -21.35 1.72
CA GLN A 105 11.85 -22.68 1.60
C GLN A 105 12.61 -23.42 0.49
N PRO A 106 12.73 -24.75 0.63
CA PRO A 106 13.97 -25.50 0.80
C PRO A 106 14.87 -25.65 -0.42
#